data_AF-A0A2M8W3K3-F1
#
_entry.id   AF-A0A2M8W3K3-F1
#
_cell.length_a   1.000
_cell.length_b   1.000
_cell.length_c   1.000
_cell.angle_alpha   90.00
_cell.angle_beta   90.00
_cell.angle_gamma   90.00
#
_symmetry.space_group_name_H-M   'P 1'
#
loop_
_entity.id
_entity.type
_entity.pdbx_description
1 polymer ?
#
loop_
_entity_poly.entity_id
_entity_poly.type
_entity_poly.pdbx_seq_one_letter_code
_entity_poly.pdbx_strand_id
1 'polypeptide(L)'
;MGAMREPTMHVSAKGDKTWKVRFRLAGRQSSETFRRQADARRFSKWLGTYGVEESLRLLAESRGASAGDHTVASWCTEHVDSLTGVTSGTTSRYRSYIANDLGALGELPLTAVEPGAVGRWVRELETAGASGKTIKNKHGFVSAAMTAAVKRGLIPSNPCRGTRLPRTVVEPMVFLTHDEYTRFLGCFTSTWRPFVEVLFATGLRWGEITALHVGDVDLEHGTITVTRAWKEADEGRVLGPPKSKRSQRTIALAPETVEVLAPFVGRRPADAFLFVNARDEPVKPQTFHDNVWQPAVRLANGEPGQRSGPKAKRVARRLDDHGKPIEPLDPPLGKRPRVHDARHTCASWLLGAGIPINYVQAHLGHESITTTVDRYGHVMPAARAAVSAALSQALTASRPTILPDEPAQLEA
;
A
#
# COMPACT_ATOMS: atom_id res chain seq x y z
N MET A 1 6.61 45.55 11.86
CA MET A 1 6.21 44.51 12.84
C MET A 1 5.58 45.20 14.04
N GLY A 2 4.26 45.09 14.21
CA GLY A 2 3.57 45.65 15.37
C GLY A 2 3.78 44.77 16.60
N ALA A 3 4.08 45.38 17.75
CA ALA A 3 4.33 44.67 19.00
C ALA A 3 3.18 43.69 19.35
N MET A 4 3.54 42.46 19.72
CA MET A 4 2.64 41.42 20.18
C MET A 4 1.93 41.90 21.46
N ARG A 5 0.60 42.05 21.41
CA ARG A 5 -0.18 42.60 22.53
C ARG A 5 -0.61 41.48 23.47
N GLU A 6 0.02 41.40 24.64
CA GLU A 6 -0.31 40.37 25.62
C GLU A 6 -1.77 40.44 26.10
N PRO A 7 -2.45 39.29 26.31
CA PRO A 7 -3.81 39.27 26.84
C PRO A 7 -3.89 39.84 28.26
N THR A 8 -4.86 40.72 28.51
CA THR A 8 -5.13 41.28 29.84
C THR A 8 -6.18 40.44 30.58
N MET A 9 -5.93 40.07 31.83
CA MET A 9 -6.88 39.32 32.67
C MET A 9 -7.88 40.26 33.35
N HIS A 10 -9.15 39.85 33.40
CA HIS A 10 -10.23 40.51 34.12
C HIS A 10 -10.93 39.49 35.03
N VAL A 11 -11.25 39.91 36.26
CA VAL A 11 -11.95 39.09 37.25
C VAL A 11 -13.32 39.71 37.53
N SER A 12 -14.40 38.95 37.40
CA SER A 12 -15.75 39.41 37.71
C SER A 12 -15.96 39.56 39.22
N ALA A 13 -17.00 40.28 39.64
CA ALA A 13 -17.39 40.37 41.05
C ALA A 13 -17.74 39.00 41.68
N LYS A 14 -18.01 37.98 40.85
CA LYS A 14 -18.27 36.58 41.25
C LYS A 14 -17.03 35.68 41.20
N GLY A 15 -15.86 36.23 40.85
CA GLY A 15 -14.58 35.49 40.78
C GLY A 15 -14.24 34.89 39.41
N ASP A 16 -15.08 35.08 38.39
CA ASP A 16 -14.84 34.50 37.06
C ASP A 16 -13.68 35.22 36.34
N LYS A 17 -12.73 34.45 35.82
CA LYS A 17 -11.58 34.97 35.06
C LYS A 17 -11.87 34.99 33.57
N THR A 18 -11.65 36.14 32.95
CA THR A 18 -11.70 36.32 31.48
C THR A 18 -10.42 37.00 31.00
N TRP A 19 -10.06 36.79 29.75
CA TRP A 19 -8.86 37.35 29.13
C TRP A 19 -9.26 38.15 27.91
N LYS A 20 -8.80 39.40 27.82
CA LYS A 20 -9.16 40.35 26.77
C LYS A 20 -7.94 40.68 25.91
N VAL A 21 -8.09 40.60 24.60
CA VAL A 21 -7.06 40.95 23.61
C VAL A 21 -7.54 42.16 22.82
N ARG A 22 -6.77 43.25 22.81
CA ARG A 22 -7.13 44.52 22.14
C ARG A 22 -6.37 44.69 20.83
N PHE A 23 -7.04 45.03 19.74
CA PHE A 23 -6.46 45.27 18.42
C PHE A 23 -7.05 46.51 17.76
N ARG A 24 -6.53 46.94 16.60
CA ARG A 24 -7.10 48.03 15.79
C ARG A 24 -7.64 47.48 14.48
N LEU A 25 -8.88 47.81 14.15
CA LEU A 25 -9.53 47.47 12.87
C LEU A 25 -10.03 48.76 12.24
N ALA A 26 -9.63 49.05 11.00
CA ALA A 26 -9.97 50.29 10.29
C ALA A 26 -9.75 51.56 11.14
N GLY A 27 -8.61 51.65 11.83
CA GLY A 27 -8.25 52.79 12.70
C GLY A 27 -8.94 52.84 14.07
N ARG A 28 -9.98 52.01 14.32
CA ARG A 28 -10.70 51.98 15.61
C ARG A 28 -10.15 50.90 16.53
N GLN A 29 -10.07 51.19 17.83
CA GLN A 29 -9.70 50.19 18.84
C GLN A 29 -10.87 49.24 19.09
N SER A 30 -10.61 47.95 18.92
CA SER A 30 -11.56 46.86 19.18
C SER A 30 -10.93 45.82 20.11
N SER A 31 -11.71 44.86 20.58
CA SER A 31 -11.24 43.82 21.49
C SER A 31 -12.06 42.55 21.44
N GLU A 32 -11.40 41.44 21.70
CA GLU A 32 -12.01 40.12 21.86
C GLU A 32 -11.76 39.55 23.25
N THR A 33 -12.77 38.87 23.80
CA THR A 33 -12.75 38.31 25.17
C THR A 33 -12.83 36.79 25.12
N PHE A 34 -12.05 36.14 25.99
CA PHE A 34 -11.87 34.70 26.04
C PHE A 34 -12.03 34.19 27.47
N ARG A 35 -12.55 32.97 27.64
CA ARG A 35 -12.64 32.28 28.94
C ARG A 35 -11.40 31.48 29.31
N ARG A 36 -10.44 31.32 28.40
CA ARG A 36 -9.17 30.62 28.66
C ARG A 36 -8.01 31.48 28.20
N GLN A 37 -6.97 31.58 29.04
CA GLN A 37 -5.75 32.32 28.70
C GLN A 37 -5.07 31.79 27.43
N ALA A 38 -5.11 30.47 27.21
CA ALA A 38 -4.50 29.82 26.05
C ALA A 38 -5.13 30.28 24.72
N ASP A 39 -6.46 30.43 24.68
CA ASP A 39 -7.16 30.90 23.48
C ASP A 39 -6.85 32.38 23.20
N ALA A 40 -6.78 33.20 24.24
CA ALA A 40 -6.40 34.61 24.11
C ALA A 40 -4.96 34.76 23.60
N ARG A 41 -4.02 33.94 24.10
CA ARG A 41 -2.63 33.91 23.59
C ARG A 41 -2.56 33.46 22.13
N ARG A 42 -3.35 32.44 21.75
CA ARG A 42 -3.45 31.97 20.36
C ARG A 42 -3.94 33.07 19.43
N PHE A 43 -5.02 33.76 19.79
CA PHE A 43 -5.55 34.88 19.02
C PHE A 43 -4.55 36.05 18.93
N SER A 44 -3.86 36.39 20.03
CA SER A 44 -2.79 37.39 20.00
C SER A 44 -1.65 37.02 19.04
N LYS A 45 -1.30 35.74 18.94
CA LYS A 45 -0.29 35.27 17.99
C LYS A 45 -0.78 35.42 16.55
N TRP A 46 -2.03 35.02 16.28
CA TRP A 46 -2.65 35.17 14.96
C TRP A 46 -2.64 36.63 14.50
N LEU A 47 -2.99 37.58 15.37
CA LEU A 47 -2.97 39.01 15.04
C LEU A 47 -1.60 39.48 14.53
N GLY A 48 -0.51 38.95 15.10
CA GLY A 48 0.85 39.27 14.67
C GLY A 48 1.32 38.51 13.42
N THR A 49 0.75 37.32 13.14
CA THR A 49 1.16 36.47 12.02
C THR A 49 0.34 36.70 10.75
N TYR A 50 -0.99 36.82 10.87
CA TYR A 50 -1.93 36.82 9.75
C TYR A 50 -2.62 38.17 9.55
N GLY A 51 -2.43 39.13 10.45
CA GLY A 51 -3.16 40.40 10.44
C GLY A 51 -4.57 40.28 11.00
N VAL A 52 -5.24 41.42 11.18
CA VAL A 52 -6.46 41.53 12.00
C VAL A 52 -7.66 40.85 11.35
N GLU A 53 -7.90 41.08 10.05
CA GLU A 53 -9.05 40.56 9.33
C GLU A 53 -9.02 39.02 9.26
N GLU A 54 -7.90 38.44 8.85
CA GLU A 54 -7.75 36.98 8.77
C GLU A 54 -7.79 36.33 10.16
N SER A 55 -7.22 36.98 11.19
CA SER A 55 -7.33 36.47 12.56
C SER A 55 -8.75 36.46 13.08
N LEU A 56 -9.57 37.46 12.71
CA LEU A 56 -10.99 37.50 13.06
C LEU A 56 -11.79 36.44 12.32
N ARG A 57 -11.47 36.19 11.04
CA ARG A 57 -12.05 35.06 10.28
C ARG A 57 -11.74 33.72 10.95
N LEU A 58 -10.46 33.45 11.24
CA LEU A 58 -10.03 32.23 11.94
C LEU A 58 -10.66 32.11 13.33
N LEU A 59 -10.85 33.22 14.04
CA LEU A 59 -11.53 33.25 15.33
C LEU A 59 -13.03 32.93 15.18
N ALA A 60 -13.71 33.52 14.21
CA ALA A 60 -15.11 33.26 13.91
C ALA A 60 -15.33 31.80 13.51
N GLU A 61 -14.48 31.24 12.64
CA GLU A 61 -14.48 29.80 12.30
C GLU A 61 -14.25 28.95 13.55
N SER A 62 -13.30 29.32 14.42
CA SER A 62 -13.05 28.58 15.67
C SER A 62 -14.16 28.71 16.72
N ARG A 63 -15.01 29.74 16.64
CA ARG A 63 -16.16 29.96 17.52
C ARG A 63 -17.44 29.35 16.94
N GLY A 64 -17.56 29.31 15.62
CA GLY A 64 -18.63 28.62 14.88
C GLY A 64 -18.46 27.10 14.87
N ALA A 65 -17.24 26.60 15.08
CA ALA A 65 -16.98 25.19 15.36
C ALA A 65 -17.24 24.86 16.84
N SER A 66 -18.48 24.97 17.29
CA SER A 66 -18.87 24.27 18.52
C SER A 66 -18.81 22.78 18.23
N ALA A 67 -18.28 21.98 19.17
CA ALA A 67 -18.28 20.53 19.02
C ALA A 67 -19.68 19.92 18.83
N GLY A 68 -20.74 20.67 19.17
CA GLY A 68 -22.13 20.30 18.94
C GLY A 68 -22.61 20.41 17.49
N ASP A 69 -21.87 21.09 16.60
CA ASP A 69 -22.31 21.35 15.22
C ASP A 69 -21.75 20.32 14.21
N HIS A 70 -20.75 19.53 14.62
CA HIS A 70 -20.20 18.47 13.78
C HIS A 70 -20.85 17.13 14.05
N THR A 71 -21.32 16.47 12.98
CA THR A 71 -21.43 15.01 12.96
C THR A 71 -20.06 14.37 12.72
N VAL A 72 -19.91 13.08 13.01
CA VAL A 72 -18.69 12.33 12.70
C VAL A 72 -18.33 12.43 11.21
N ALA A 73 -19.30 12.31 10.30
CA ALA A 73 -19.06 12.40 8.87
C ALA A 73 -18.57 13.80 8.45
N SER A 74 -19.21 14.85 8.96
CA SER A 74 -18.80 16.24 8.65
C SER A 74 -17.37 16.53 9.16
N TRP A 75 -17.04 16.06 10.37
CA TRP A 75 -15.71 16.21 10.94
C TRP A 75 -14.66 15.40 10.19
N CYS A 76 -14.96 14.15 9.82
CA CYS A 76 -14.07 13.33 9.00
C CYS A 76 -13.80 13.98 7.64
N THR A 77 -14.80 14.64 7.05
CA THR A 77 -14.65 15.38 5.77
C THR A 77 -13.68 16.55 5.95
N GLU A 78 -13.92 17.40 6.95
CA GLU A 78 -13.02 18.51 7.25
C GLU A 78 -11.60 18.02 7.59
N HIS A 79 -11.49 16.91 8.32
CA HIS A 79 -10.21 16.29 8.61
C HIS A 79 -9.46 15.94 7.33
N VAL A 80 -10.12 15.27 6.38
CA VAL A 80 -9.53 14.92 5.07
C VAL A 80 -9.08 16.16 4.31
N ASP A 81 -9.91 17.20 4.27
CA ASP A 81 -9.60 18.45 3.55
C ASP A 81 -8.43 19.21 4.19
N SER A 82 -8.18 19.02 5.48
CA SER A 82 -7.03 19.59 6.20
C SER A 82 -5.73 18.80 6.07
N LEU A 83 -5.74 17.59 5.48
CA LEU A 83 -4.55 16.76 5.36
C LEU A 83 -3.55 17.36 4.37
N THR A 84 -2.29 17.44 4.80
CA THR A 84 -1.17 17.88 3.95
C THR A 84 -0.23 16.72 3.67
N GLY A 85 0.48 16.75 2.53
CA GLY A 85 1.45 15.71 2.16
C GLY A 85 0.86 14.34 1.81
N VAL A 86 -0.46 14.24 1.66
CA VAL A 86 -1.16 13.02 1.23
C VAL A 86 -1.43 13.04 -0.28
N THR A 87 -1.42 11.87 -0.91
CA THR A 87 -1.75 11.75 -2.34
C THR A 87 -3.26 11.88 -2.57
N SER A 88 -3.69 12.37 -3.73
CA SER A 88 -5.11 12.41 -4.14
C SER A 88 -5.81 11.04 -4.03
N GLY A 89 -5.15 9.95 -4.45
CA GLY A 89 -5.70 8.60 -4.25
C GLY A 89 -5.90 8.19 -2.78
N THR A 90 -5.26 8.85 -1.82
CA THR A 90 -5.48 8.61 -0.38
C THR A 90 -6.67 9.42 0.14
N THR A 91 -6.80 10.69 -0.26
CA THR A 91 -7.96 11.52 0.08
C THR A 91 -9.24 10.97 -0.55
N SER A 92 -9.20 10.57 -1.82
CA SER A 92 -10.32 9.91 -2.52
C SER A 92 -10.77 8.63 -1.81
N ARG A 93 -9.81 7.81 -1.33
CA ARG A 93 -10.12 6.62 -0.52
C ARG A 93 -10.79 6.98 0.81
N TYR A 94 -10.30 7.99 1.52
CA TYR A 94 -10.92 8.43 2.77
C TYR A 94 -12.33 9.00 2.55
N ARG A 95 -12.53 9.78 1.49
CA ARG A 95 -13.87 10.24 1.09
C ARG A 95 -14.81 9.07 0.79
N SER A 96 -14.31 8.03 0.15
CA SER A 96 -15.08 6.79 -0.07
C SER A 96 -15.44 6.08 1.25
N TYR A 97 -14.57 6.09 2.27
CA TYR A 97 -14.90 5.57 3.61
C TYR A 97 -16.00 6.40 4.27
N ILE A 98 -15.94 7.72 4.16
CA ILE A 98 -16.96 8.63 4.69
C ILE A 98 -18.31 8.33 4.05
N ALA A 99 -18.35 8.28 2.71
CA ALA A 99 -19.59 8.13 1.95
C ALA A 99 -20.24 6.75 2.09
N ASN A 100 -19.44 5.68 2.11
CA ASN A 100 -19.97 4.32 1.97
C ASN A 100 -19.93 3.51 3.26
N ASP A 101 -19.05 3.86 4.21
CA ASP A 101 -18.69 2.94 5.30
C ASP A 101 -19.01 3.46 6.69
N LEU A 102 -19.23 4.76 6.89
CA LEU A 102 -19.53 5.28 8.24
C LEU A 102 -20.93 4.90 8.72
N GLY A 103 -21.90 4.79 7.81
CA GLY A 103 -23.29 4.47 8.16
C GLY A 103 -23.81 5.33 9.32
N ALA A 104 -24.51 4.71 10.26
CA ALA A 104 -25.08 5.38 11.44
C ALA A 104 -24.03 6.06 12.34
N LEU A 105 -22.78 5.58 12.36
CA LEU A 105 -21.71 6.25 13.11
C LEU A 105 -21.44 7.65 12.55
N GLY A 106 -21.56 7.83 11.24
CA GLY A 106 -21.34 9.09 10.54
C GLY A 106 -22.34 10.18 10.92
N GLU A 107 -23.57 9.79 11.26
CA GLU A 107 -24.68 10.69 11.59
C GLU A 107 -24.63 11.21 13.02
N LEU A 108 -23.92 10.51 13.92
CA LEU A 108 -23.83 10.89 15.32
C LEU A 108 -23.15 12.25 15.50
N PRO A 109 -23.64 13.10 16.41
CA PRO A 109 -22.89 14.26 16.88
C PRO A 109 -21.53 13.82 17.41
N LEU A 110 -20.48 14.55 17.06
CA LEU A 110 -19.10 14.23 17.42
C LEU A 110 -18.92 14.10 18.94
N THR A 111 -19.64 14.91 19.72
CA THR A 111 -19.66 14.90 21.19
C THR A 111 -20.40 13.71 21.81
N ALA A 112 -21.26 13.03 21.05
CA ALA A 112 -22.06 11.90 21.51
C ALA A 112 -21.44 10.53 21.17
N VAL A 113 -20.27 10.52 20.52
CA VAL A 113 -19.62 9.27 20.11
C VAL A 113 -18.96 8.59 21.29
N GLU A 114 -19.50 7.44 21.68
CA GLU A 114 -18.93 6.59 22.70
C GLU A 114 -18.17 5.38 22.10
N PRO A 115 -17.24 4.76 22.85
CA PRO A 115 -16.54 3.55 22.40
C PRO A 115 -17.48 2.41 21.98
N GLY A 116 -18.66 2.30 22.61
CA GLY A 116 -19.68 1.32 22.24
C GLY A 116 -20.25 1.51 20.82
N ALA A 117 -20.39 2.76 20.37
CA ALA A 117 -20.83 3.07 19.00
C ALA A 117 -19.78 2.67 17.97
N VAL A 118 -18.50 2.95 18.24
CA VAL A 118 -17.38 2.51 17.39
C VAL A 118 -17.32 0.97 17.31
N GLY A 119 -17.57 0.29 18.44
CA GLY A 119 -17.63 -1.18 18.47
C GLY A 119 -18.79 -1.77 17.66
N ARG A 120 -19.97 -1.13 17.66
CA ARG A 120 -21.10 -1.53 16.80
C ARG A 120 -20.77 -1.35 15.32
N TRP A 121 -20.23 -0.20 14.95
CA TRP A 121 -19.79 0.09 13.59
C TRP A 121 -18.76 -0.94 13.07
N VAL A 122 -17.78 -1.32 13.90
CA VAL A 122 -16.82 -2.38 13.55
C VAL A 122 -17.52 -3.72 13.28
N ARG A 123 -18.53 -4.08 14.09
CA ARG A 123 -19.32 -5.31 13.88
C ARG A 123 -20.16 -5.24 12.61
N GLU A 124 -20.75 -4.09 12.31
CA GLU A 124 -21.52 -3.88 11.07
C GLU A 124 -20.64 -4.10 9.83
N LEU A 125 -19.41 -3.56 9.83
CA LEU A 125 -18.44 -3.80 8.76
C LEU A 125 -18.07 -5.30 8.63
N GLU A 126 -17.94 -6.00 9.75
CA GLU A 126 -17.66 -7.44 9.78
C GLU A 126 -18.84 -8.26 9.25
N THR A 127 -20.08 -7.95 9.67
CA THR A 127 -21.31 -8.56 9.16
C THR A 127 -21.50 -8.31 7.66
N ALA A 128 -21.07 -7.15 7.15
CA ALA A 128 -21.04 -6.84 5.73
C ALA A 128 -19.93 -7.58 4.96
N GLY A 129 -19.13 -8.42 5.62
CA GLY A 129 -18.09 -9.24 5.00
C GLY A 129 -16.76 -8.53 4.76
N ALA A 130 -16.51 -7.36 5.37
CA ALA A 130 -15.23 -6.69 5.23
C ALA A 130 -14.12 -7.48 5.93
N SER A 131 -12.98 -7.65 5.26
CA SER A 131 -11.82 -8.34 5.87
C SER A 131 -11.25 -7.55 7.06
N GLY A 132 -10.65 -8.25 8.02
CA GLY A 132 -10.05 -7.59 9.20
C GLY A 132 -9.03 -6.50 8.85
N LYS A 133 -8.32 -6.63 7.72
CA LYS A 133 -7.38 -5.61 7.23
C LYS A 133 -8.12 -4.37 6.73
N THR A 134 -9.24 -4.57 6.03
CA THR A 134 -10.12 -3.50 5.57
C THR A 134 -10.70 -2.74 6.76
N ILE A 135 -11.24 -3.47 7.73
CA ILE A 135 -11.77 -2.91 8.98
C ILE A 135 -10.68 -2.12 9.72
N LYS A 136 -9.47 -2.67 9.85
CA LYS A 136 -8.33 -1.99 10.47
C LYS A 136 -7.96 -0.69 9.77
N ASN A 137 -7.98 -0.65 8.44
CA ASN A 137 -7.67 0.56 7.68
C ASN A 137 -8.76 1.63 7.84
N LYS A 138 -10.05 1.24 7.76
CA LYS A 138 -11.19 2.15 7.97
C LYS A 138 -11.20 2.70 9.39
N HIS A 139 -11.05 1.83 10.40
CA HIS A 139 -10.94 2.23 11.81
C HIS A 139 -9.74 3.13 12.06
N GLY A 140 -8.58 2.83 11.45
CA GLY A 140 -7.39 3.66 11.56
C GLY A 140 -7.62 5.10 11.05
N PHE A 141 -8.36 5.26 9.95
CA PHE A 141 -8.76 6.57 9.45
C PHE A 141 -9.66 7.32 10.44
N VAL A 142 -10.74 6.68 10.91
CA VAL A 142 -11.66 7.30 11.88
C VAL A 142 -10.93 7.66 13.17
N SER A 143 -10.07 6.78 13.68
CA SER A 143 -9.26 7.02 14.87
C SER A 143 -8.30 8.20 14.70
N ALA A 144 -7.71 8.37 13.51
CA ALA A 144 -6.88 9.54 13.20
C ALA A 144 -7.71 10.85 13.20
N ALA A 145 -8.89 10.82 12.58
CA ALA A 145 -9.82 11.96 12.61
C ALA A 145 -10.24 12.31 14.05
N MET A 146 -10.61 11.32 14.87
CA MET A 146 -10.97 11.53 16.28
C MET A 146 -9.78 12.06 17.10
N THR A 147 -8.57 11.60 16.82
CA THR A 147 -7.35 12.14 17.46
C THR A 147 -7.15 13.60 17.11
N ALA A 148 -7.41 13.99 15.86
CA ALA A 148 -7.38 15.39 15.45
C ALA A 148 -8.47 16.22 16.16
N ALA A 149 -9.67 15.66 16.37
CA ALA A 149 -10.74 16.32 17.12
C ALA A 149 -10.34 16.61 18.57
N VAL A 150 -9.71 15.62 19.24
CA VAL A 150 -9.15 15.80 20.59
C VAL A 150 -8.11 16.91 20.61
N LYS A 151 -7.18 16.93 19.64
CA LYS A 151 -6.14 17.96 19.54
C LYS A 151 -6.72 19.37 19.36
N ARG A 152 -7.87 19.49 18.67
CA ARG A 152 -8.60 20.76 18.52
C ARG A 152 -9.49 21.09 19.73
N GLY A 153 -9.64 20.18 20.69
CA GLY A 153 -10.47 20.35 21.87
C GLY A 153 -11.97 20.20 21.59
N LEU A 154 -12.35 19.57 20.48
CA LEU A 154 -13.76 19.31 20.14
C LEU A 154 -14.34 18.18 21.00
N ILE A 155 -13.54 17.16 21.31
CA ILE A 155 -13.93 16.06 22.19
C ILE A 155 -12.85 15.82 23.25
N PRO A 156 -13.20 15.32 24.45
CA PRO A 156 -12.25 15.15 25.54
C PRO A 156 -11.29 13.98 25.33
N SER A 157 -11.69 12.96 24.57
CA SER A 157 -10.90 11.74 24.33
C SER A 157 -11.26 11.09 23.01
N ASN A 158 -10.39 10.21 22.51
CA ASN A 158 -10.63 9.48 21.26
C ASN A 158 -11.44 8.20 21.53
N PRO A 159 -12.70 8.09 21.07
CA PRO A 159 -13.57 6.93 21.32
C PRO A 159 -13.11 5.65 20.59
N CYS A 160 -12.23 5.76 19.60
CA CYS A 160 -11.66 4.61 18.90
C CYS A 160 -10.51 3.94 19.67
N ARG A 161 -10.04 4.54 20.76
CA ARG A 161 -8.94 3.98 21.56
C ARG A 161 -9.40 2.72 22.28
N GLY A 162 -8.63 1.64 22.15
CA GLY A 162 -8.93 0.37 22.82
C GLY A 162 -9.98 -0.49 22.10
N THR A 163 -10.48 -0.07 20.93
CA THR A 163 -11.38 -0.91 20.12
C THR A 163 -10.65 -2.19 19.70
N ARG A 164 -11.21 -3.35 20.05
CA ARG A 164 -10.73 -4.65 19.57
C ARG A 164 -11.18 -4.84 18.12
N LEU A 165 -10.23 -5.10 17.24
CA LEU A 165 -10.48 -5.29 15.81
C LEU A 165 -10.38 -6.77 15.44
N PRO A 166 -11.14 -7.24 14.42
CA PRO A 166 -11.00 -8.59 13.90
C PRO A 166 -9.58 -8.88 13.43
N ARG A 167 -9.10 -10.09 13.70
CA ARG A 167 -7.81 -10.54 13.18
C ARG A 167 -7.95 -10.81 11.69
N THR A 168 -6.93 -10.43 10.93
CA THR A 168 -6.84 -10.82 9.52
C THR A 168 -6.16 -12.18 9.45
N VAL A 169 -6.86 -13.18 8.92
CA VAL A 169 -6.18 -14.40 8.48
C VAL A 169 -5.39 -14.04 7.23
N VAL A 170 -4.07 -14.11 7.33
CA VAL A 170 -3.19 -13.87 6.18
C VAL A 170 -3.03 -15.20 5.47
N GLU A 171 -3.57 -15.30 4.26
CA GLU A 171 -3.27 -16.46 3.42
C GLU A 171 -1.77 -16.52 3.13
N PRO A 172 -1.16 -17.71 3.23
CA PRO A 172 0.25 -17.88 2.93
C PRO A 172 0.56 -17.44 1.50
N MET A 173 1.80 -17.01 1.29
CA MET A 173 2.29 -16.75 -0.05
C MET A 173 2.41 -18.04 -0.83
N VAL A 174 2.18 -17.95 -2.13
CA VAL A 174 2.44 -19.05 -3.05
C VAL A 174 3.78 -18.81 -3.73
N PHE A 175 4.63 -19.81 -3.72
CA PHE A 175 5.88 -19.84 -4.45
C PHE A 175 5.83 -20.99 -5.44
N LEU A 176 6.15 -20.71 -6.71
CA LEU A 176 6.24 -21.74 -7.74
C LEU A 176 7.70 -22.20 -7.88
N THR A 177 7.91 -23.51 -8.00
CA THR A 177 9.16 -24.06 -8.54
C THR A 177 9.25 -23.74 -10.04
N HIS A 178 10.42 -23.97 -10.64
CA HIS A 178 10.58 -23.79 -12.09
C HIS A 178 9.65 -24.69 -12.91
N ASP A 179 9.50 -25.96 -12.52
CA ASP A 179 8.55 -26.89 -13.17
C ASP A 179 7.09 -26.43 -13.02
N GLU A 180 6.70 -26.07 -11.80
CA GLU A 180 5.36 -25.55 -11.51
C GLU A 180 5.06 -24.27 -12.30
N TYR A 181 6.03 -23.38 -12.43
CA TYR A 181 5.92 -22.16 -13.24
C TYR A 181 5.74 -22.49 -14.72
N THR A 182 6.56 -23.38 -15.29
CA THR A 182 6.44 -23.77 -16.72
C THR A 182 5.06 -24.33 -17.02
N ARG A 183 4.56 -25.22 -16.15
CA ARG A 183 3.22 -25.80 -16.25
C ARG A 183 2.12 -24.73 -16.11
N PHE A 184 2.29 -23.79 -15.17
CA PHE A 184 1.37 -22.68 -14.97
C PHE A 184 1.36 -21.71 -16.17
N LEU A 185 2.52 -21.39 -16.76
CA LEU A 185 2.64 -20.55 -17.95
C LEU A 185 1.92 -21.17 -19.15
N GLY A 186 1.95 -22.51 -19.27
CA GLY A 186 1.18 -23.27 -20.26
C GLY A 186 -0.33 -23.06 -20.20
N CYS A 187 -0.87 -22.64 -19.05
CA CYS A 187 -2.30 -22.37 -18.86
C CYS A 187 -2.75 -21.00 -19.43
N PHE A 188 -1.81 -20.17 -19.88
CA PHE A 188 -2.10 -18.89 -20.52
C PHE A 188 -2.13 -19.02 -22.04
N THR A 189 -2.98 -18.21 -22.69
CA THR A 189 -2.96 -18.05 -24.15
C THR A 189 -1.68 -17.34 -24.56
N SER A 190 -1.19 -17.57 -25.77
CA SER A 190 0.06 -16.95 -26.24
C SER A 190 0.08 -15.44 -26.24
N THR A 191 -1.07 -14.79 -26.46
CA THR A 191 -1.19 -13.33 -26.29
C THR A 191 -0.74 -12.84 -24.92
N TRP A 192 -0.99 -13.63 -23.86
CA TRP A 192 -0.72 -13.24 -22.48
C TRP A 192 0.53 -13.91 -21.89
N ARG A 193 1.07 -14.96 -22.51
CA ARG A 193 2.28 -15.64 -22.04
C ARG A 193 3.47 -14.67 -21.88
N PRO A 194 3.81 -13.79 -22.84
CA PRO A 194 4.90 -12.81 -22.69
C PRO A 194 4.72 -11.87 -21.50
N PHE A 195 3.48 -11.39 -21.27
CA PHE A 195 3.17 -10.54 -20.12
C PHE A 195 3.42 -11.26 -18.79
N VAL A 196 2.98 -12.52 -18.69
CA VAL A 196 3.12 -13.33 -17.47
C VAL A 196 4.57 -13.72 -17.24
N GLU A 197 5.29 -14.08 -18.30
CA GLU A 197 6.70 -14.40 -18.20
C GLU A 197 7.52 -13.22 -17.67
N VAL A 198 7.35 -12.04 -18.27
CA VAL A 198 8.02 -10.82 -17.79
C VAL A 198 7.64 -10.52 -16.34
N LEU A 199 6.39 -10.74 -15.94
CA LEU A 199 5.94 -10.55 -14.56
C LEU A 199 6.72 -11.45 -13.57
N PHE A 200 6.96 -12.72 -13.91
CA PHE A 200 7.72 -13.66 -13.08
C PHE A 200 9.24 -13.42 -13.16
N ALA A 201 9.77 -13.12 -14.34
CA ALA A 201 11.20 -12.89 -14.53
C ALA A 201 11.70 -11.62 -13.83
N THR A 202 10.88 -10.57 -13.78
CA THR A 202 11.28 -9.24 -13.26
C THR A 202 10.71 -8.91 -11.88
N GLY A 203 9.69 -9.65 -11.44
CA GLY A 203 8.99 -9.37 -10.20
C GLY A 203 8.36 -7.97 -10.11
N LEU A 204 8.09 -7.31 -11.25
CA LEU A 204 7.49 -5.99 -11.30
C LEU A 204 6.14 -5.96 -10.57
N ARG A 205 5.83 -4.82 -9.93
CA ARG A 205 4.47 -4.64 -9.37
C ARG A 205 3.48 -4.48 -10.52
N TRP A 206 2.22 -4.85 -10.27
CA TRP A 206 1.14 -4.70 -11.26
C TRP A 206 1.08 -3.30 -11.90
N GLY A 207 1.15 -2.25 -11.07
CA GLY A 207 1.13 -0.87 -11.55
C GLY A 207 2.39 -0.45 -12.32
N GLU A 208 3.51 -1.16 -12.17
CA GLU A 208 4.77 -0.92 -12.89
C GLU A 208 4.75 -1.63 -14.25
N ILE A 209 4.46 -2.94 -14.29
CA ILE A 209 4.47 -3.72 -15.55
C ILE A 209 3.43 -3.21 -16.55
N THR A 210 2.24 -2.81 -16.07
CA THR A 210 1.18 -2.27 -16.93
C THR A 210 1.39 -0.80 -17.33
N ALA A 211 2.44 -0.17 -16.81
CA ALA A 211 2.85 1.20 -17.15
C ALA A 211 4.12 1.25 -18.01
N LEU A 212 4.75 0.10 -18.29
CA LEU A 212 5.91 0.02 -19.15
C LEU A 212 5.57 0.48 -20.57
N HIS A 213 6.47 1.27 -21.13
CA HIS A 213 6.46 1.65 -22.53
C HIS A 213 7.53 0.87 -23.29
N VAL A 214 7.43 0.87 -24.61
CA VAL A 214 8.41 0.23 -25.49
C VAL A 214 9.81 0.79 -25.25
N GLY A 215 9.94 2.11 -25.10
CA GLY A 215 11.22 2.77 -24.83
C GLY A 215 11.80 2.54 -23.43
N ASP A 216 11.07 1.86 -22.53
CA ASP A 216 11.61 1.44 -21.24
C ASP A 216 12.43 0.13 -21.36
N VAL A 217 12.43 -0.53 -22.52
CA VAL A 217 13.13 -1.80 -22.78
C VAL A 217 14.37 -1.56 -23.65
N ASP A 218 15.53 -1.98 -23.15
CA ASP A 218 16.78 -2.01 -23.89
C ASP A 218 17.13 -3.47 -24.22
N LEU A 219 16.89 -3.87 -25.47
CA LEU A 219 17.16 -5.24 -25.93
C LEU A 219 18.65 -5.51 -26.11
N GLU A 220 19.46 -4.47 -26.38
CA GLU A 220 20.91 -4.61 -26.60
C GLU A 220 21.62 -4.94 -25.29
N HIS A 221 21.30 -4.18 -24.24
CA HIS A 221 21.85 -4.39 -22.90
C HIS A 221 21.03 -5.38 -22.05
N GLY A 222 19.89 -5.85 -22.56
CA GLY A 222 19.00 -6.77 -21.87
C GLY A 222 18.44 -6.19 -20.56
N THR A 223 17.83 -5.00 -20.61
CA THR A 223 17.30 -4.35 -19.40
C THR A 223 15.90 -3.75 -19.57
N ILE A 224 15.20 -3.57 -18.44
CA ILE A 224 13.98 -2.76 -18.32
C ILE A 224 14.20 -1.66 -17.30
N THR A 225 13.87 -0.42 -17.67
CA THR A 225 13.94 0.73 -16.76
C THR A 225 12.56 1.10 -16.25
N VAL A 226 12.35 0.98 -14.94
CA VAL A 226 11.08 1.32 -14.28
C VAL A 226 11.05 2.81 -13.96
N THR A 227 10.43 3.60 -14.84
CA THR A 227 10.35 5.07 -14.68
C THR A 227 8.99 5.55 -14.18
N ARG A 228 7.96 4.71 -14.24
CA ARG A 228 6.56 5.09 -14.06
C ARG A 228 5.71 3.95 -13.48
N ALA A 229 4.62 4.31 -12.83
CA ALA A 229 3.61 3.38 -12.34
C ALA A 229 2.21 4.03 -12.32
N TRP A 230 1.18 3.21 -12.47
CA TRP A 230 -0.21 3.64 -12.27
C TRP A 230 -0.48 4.03 -10.81
N LYS A 231 -1.13 5.17 -10.62
CA LYS A 231 -1.61 5.68 -9.33
C LYS A 231 -3.09 5.98 -9.39
N GLU A 232 -3.77 5.79 -8.28
CA GLU A 232 -5.15 6.27 -8.11
C GLU A 232 -5.15 7.81 -8.03
N ALA A 233 -6.08 8.43 -8.75
CA ALA A 233 -6.36 9.86 -8.73
C ALA A 233 -7.85 10.08 -8.43
N ASP A 234 -8.27 11.35 -8.35
CA ASP A 234 -9.69 11.68 -8.14
C ASP A 234 -10.56 11.17 -9.30
N GLU A 235 -10.03 11.25 -10.52
CA GLU A 235 -10.63 10.68 -11.73
C GLU A 235 -9.80 9.51 -12.25
N GLY A 236 -10.19 8.29 -11.85
CA GLY A 236 -9.58 7.06 -12.35
C GLY A 236 -8.12 6.90 -11.94
N ARG A 237 -7.26 6.58 -12.91
CA ARG A 237 -5.84 6.28 -12.68
C ARG A 237 -4.98 7.14 -13.58
N VAL A 238 -3.88 7.63 -13.01
CA VAL A 238 -2.90 8.46 -13.72
C VAL A 238 -1.53 7.79 -13.68
N LEU A 239 -0.74 8.03 -14.72
CA LEU A 239 0.68 7.68 -14.70
C LEU A 239 1.45 8.72 -13.89
N GLY A 240 2.38 8.24 -13.08
CA GLY A 240 3.32 9.11 -12.40
C GLY A 240 4.59 8.36 -12.00
N PRO A 241 5.58 9.06 -11.43
CA PRO A 241 6.79 8.42 -10.96
C PRO A 241 6.46 7.37 -9.89
N PRO A 242 7.20 6.26 -9.77
CA PRO A 242 7.00 5.28 -8.72
C PRO A 242 6.96 5.89 -7.31
N LYS A 243 6.32 5.18 -6.37
CA LYS A 243 6.01 5.70 -5.02
C LYS A 243 7.23 6.26 -4.27
N SER A 244 8.42 5.72 -4.53
CA SER A 244 9.70 6.20 -3.99
C SER A 244 10.77 6.24 -5.06
N LYS A 245 11.83 7.04 -4.80
CA LYS A 245 13.05 7.07 -5.62
C LYS A 245 13.65 5.67 -5.82
N ARG A 246 13.68 4.83 -4.78
CA ARG A 246 14.16 3.43 -4.87
C ARG A 246 13.32 2.53 -5.78
N SER A 247 12.07 2.90 -6.05
CA SER A 247 11.23 2.16 -6.98
C SER A 247 11.56 2.48 -8.44
N GLN A 248 12.26 3.60 -8.71
CA GLN A 248 12.90 3.86 -10.00
C GLN A 248 14.20 3.06 -10.07
N ARG A 249 14.29 2.14 -11.02
CA ARG A 249 15.37 1.16 -11.10
C ARG A 249 15.47 0.55 -12.49
N THR A 250 16.66 0.05 -12.80
CA THR A 250 16.90 -0.79 -13.98
C THR A 250 16.97 -2.24 -13.55
N ILE A 251 16.24 -3.11 -14.25
CA ILE A 251 16.16 -4.55 -14.01
C ILE A 251 16.86 -5.25 -15.18
N ALA A 252 17.83 -6.11 -14.87
CA ALA A 252 18.43 -7.00 -15.85
C ALA A 252 17.43 -8.09 -16.28
N LEU A 253 17.43 -8.42 -17.56
CA LEU A 253 16.64 -9.47 -18.17
C LEU A 253 17.50 -10.69 -18.46
N ALA A 254 16.92 -11.87 -18.30
CA ALA A 254 17.50 -13.09 -18.83
C ALA A 254 17.43 -13.07 -20.38
N PRO A 255 18.39 -13.69 -21.10
CA PRO A 255 18.37 -13.74 -22.57
C PRO A 255 17.04 -14.23 -23.14
N GLU A 256 16.43 -15.24 -22.52
CA GLU A 256 15.14 -15.81 -22.91
C GLU A 256 14.01 -14.77 -22.83
N THR A 257 14.03 -13.93 -21.78
CA THR A 257 13.06 -12.83 -21.64
C THR A 257 13.28 -11.73 -22.68
N VAL A 258 14.53 -11.49 -23.10
CA VAL A 258 14.84 -10.55 -24.20
C VAL A 258 14.25 -11.08 -25.51
N GLU A 259 14.41 -12.37 -25.80
CA GLU A 259 13.81 -13.01 -26.99
C GLU A 259 12.28 -12.88 -26.99
N VAL A 260 11.65 -13.07 -25.85
CA VAL A 260 10.19 -12.91 -25.68
C VAL A 260 9.74 -11.47 -25.90
N LEU A 261 10.55 -10.47 -25.53
CA LEU A 261 10.24 -9.05 -25.70
C LEU A 261 10.55 -8.50 -27.09
N ALA A 262 11.49 -9.10 -27.83
CA ALA A 262 11.95 -8.59 -29.12
C ALA A 262 10.82 -8.29 -30.12
N PRO A 263 9.77 -9.14 -30.28
CA PRO A 263 8.66 -8.86 -31.18
C PRO A 263 7.81 -7.63 -30.81
N PHE A 264 7.80 -7.24 -29.53
CA PHE A 264 6.97 -6.15 -29.00
C PHE A 264 7.62 -4.77 -29.14
N VAL A 265 8.95 -4.73 -29.14
CA VAL A 265 9.75 -3.49 -29.14
C VAL A 265 10.01 -3.02 -30.57
N GLY A 266 10.44 -3.91 -31.47
CA GLY A 266 10.86 -3.54 -32.83
C GLY A 266 9.76 -3.01 -33.77
N ARG A 267 8.49 -3.01 -33.34
CA ARG A 267 7.32 -2.72 -34.19
C ARG A 267 6.49 -1.51 -33.75
N ARG A 268 6.81 -0.90 -32.61
CA ARG A 268 5.97 0.13 -31.98
C ARG A 268 6.78 1.33 -31.52
N PRO A 269 6.17 2.53 -31.46
CA PRO A 269 6.88 3.73 -31.04
C PRO A 269 7.26 3.64 -29.56
N ALA A 270 8.33 4.34 -29.17
CA ALA A 270 8.92 4.26 -27.84
C ALA A 270 7.94 4.67 -26.71
N ASP A 271 6.97 5.52 -27.01
CA ASP A 271 5.91 6.01 -26.12
C ASP A 271 4.60 5.21 -26.22
N ALA A 272 4.59 4.07 -26.92
CA ALA A 272 3.50 3.10 -26.82
C ALA A 272 3.67 2.21 -25.58
N PHE A 273 2.55 1.81 -24.98
CA PHE A 273 2.55 0.81 -23.91
C PHE A 273 3.11 -0.54 -24.41
N LEU A 274 4.02 -1.11 -23.64
CA LEU A 274 4.64 -2.40 -23.94
C LEU A 274 3.60 -3.53 -23.95
N PHE A 275 2.60 -3.47 -23.07
CA PHE A 275 1.50 -4.43 -23.04
C PHE A 275 0.16 -3.71 -23.08
N VAL A 276 -0.68 -4.14 -24.02
CA VAL A 276 -2.02 -3.60 -24.25
C VAL A 276 -3.04 -4.72 -24.24
N ASN A 277 -4.31 -4.37 -24.03
CA ASN A 277 -5.41 -5.30 -24.20
C ASN A 277 -5.82 -5.41 -25.68
N ALA A 278 -6.82 -6.24 -25.99
CA ALA A 278 -7.29 -6.46 -27.37
C ALA A 278 -7.88 -5.22 -28.10
N ARG A 279 -7.97 -4.07 -27.43
CA ARG A 279 -8.42 -2.79 -27.99
C ARG A 279 -7.27 -1.76 -28.07
N ASP A 280 -6.02 -2.21 -27.97
CA ASP A 280 -4.82 -1.37 -27.88
C ASP A 280 -4.81 -0.37 -26.72
N GLU A 281 -5.63 -0.60 -25.69
CA GLU A 281 -5.64 0.20 -24.47
C GLU A 281 -4.76 -0.43 -23.37
N PRO A 282 -4.33 0.35 -22.36
CA PRO A 282 -3.65 -0.19 -21.18
C PRO A 282 -4.39 -1.35 -20.52
N VAL A 283 -3.63 -2.32 -20.01
CA VAL A 283 -4.17 -3.49 -19.32
C VAL A 283 -4.87 -3.08 -18.02
N LYS A 284 -6.16 -3.40 -17.91
CA LYS A 284 -7.00 -3.09 -16.74
C LYS A 284 -6.94 -4.23 -15.71
N PRO A 285 -6.66 -3.94 -14.41
CA PRO A 285 -6.47 -4.97 -13.38
C PRO A 285 -7.64 -5.96 -13.27
N GLN A 286 -8.86 -5.44 -13.14
CA GLN A 286 -10.04 -6.29 -12.95
C GLN A 286 -10.29 -7.18 -14.17
N THR A 287 -10.18 -6.62 -15.38
CA THR A 287 -10.38 -7.35 -16.63
C THR A 287 -9.33 -8.44 -16.83
N PHE A 288 -8.06 -8.15 -16.54
CA PHE A 288 -7.00 -9.15 -16.59
C PHE A 288 -7.20 -10.24 -15.53
N HIS A 289 -7.50 -9.87 -14.29
CA HIS A 289 -7.74 -10.83 -13.23
C HIS A 289 -8.86 -11.81 -13.58
N ASP A 290 -10.02 -11.29 -14.01
CA ASP A 290 -11.22 -12.09 -14.23
C ASP A 290 -11.15 -12.92 -15.51
N ASN A 291 -10.55 -12.36 -16.58
CA ASN A 291 -10.57 -13.00 -17.89
C ASN A 291 -9.26 -13.72 -18.23
N VAL A 292 -8.16 -13.48 -17.50
CA VAL A 292 -6.82 -14.04 -17.80
C VAL A 292 -6.29 -14.85 -16.64
N TRP A 293 -6.09 -14.22 -15.49
CA TRP A 293 -5.41 -14.86 -14.36
C TRP A 293 -6.24 -15.96 -13.71
N GLN A 294 -7.49 -15.68 -13.33
CA GLN A 294 -8.38 -16.65 -12.69
C GLN A 294 -8.64 -17.89 -13.58
N PRO A 295 -8.92 -17.75 -14.88
CA PRO A 295 -8.98 -18.89 -15.79
C PRO A 295 -7.72 -19.75 -15.80
N ALA A 296 -6.52 -19.14 -15.84
CA ALA A 296 -5.26 -19.89 -15.81
C ALA A 296 -5.06 -20.62 -14.48
N VAL A 297 -5.42 -20.02 -13.34
CA VAL A 297 -5.40 -20.67 -12.02
C VAL A 297 -6.36 -21.86 -11.97
N ARG A 298 -7.54 -21.77 -12.59
CA ARG A 298 -8.49 -22.89 -12.69
C ARG A 298 -7.90 -24.05 -13.50
N LEU A 299 -7.42 -23.76 -14.71
CA LEU A 299 -6.76 -24.75 -15.58
C LEU A 299 -5.60 -25.43 -14.85
N ALA A 300 -4.77 -24.66 -14.16
CA ALA A 300 -3.64 -25.19 -13.41
C ALA A 300 -4.03 -26.13 -12.27
N ASN A 301 -5.27 -26.06 -11.78
CA ASN A 301 -5.78 -26.90 -10.70
C ASN A 301 -6.81 -27.94 -11.20
N GLY A 302 -6.73 -28.35 -12.47
CA GLY A 302 -7.58 -29.40 -13.02
C GLY A 302 -9.03 -28.96 -13.28
N GLU A 303 -9.33 -27.67 -13.17
CA GLU A 303 -10.67 -27.13 -13.43
C GLU A 303 -10.77 -26.52 -14.83
N PRO A 304 -11.96 -26.52 -15.46
CA PRO A 304 -12.18 -25.77 -16.67
C PRO A 304 -11.85 -24.28 -16.48
N GLY A 305 -11.09 -23.70 -17.42
CA GLY A 305 -10.72 -22.28 -17.40
C GLY A 305 -11.90 -21.32 -17.54
N GLN A 306 -13.06 -21.82 -17.97
CA GLN A 306 -14.30 -21.06 -18.00
C GLN A 306 -14.96 -21.05 -16.62
N ARG A 307 -15.57 -19.91 -16.27
CA ARG A 307 -16.35 -19.79 -15.04
C ARG A 307 -17.71 -20.46 -15.26
N SER A 308 -18.16 -21.29 -14.33
CA SER A 308 -19.50 -21.86 -14.34
C SER A 308 -20.51 -20.87 -13.71
N GLY A 309 -21.75 -20.85 -14.19
CA GLY A 309 -22.89 -20.17 -13.54
C GLY A 309 -23.50 -18.96 -14.30
N PRO A 310 -24.53 -18.31 -13.74
CA PRO A 310 -25.35 -17.29 -14.44
C PRO A 310 -24.59 -16.04 -14.89
N LYS A 311 -23.45 -15.76 -14.25
CA LYS A 311 -22.54 -14.64 -14.60
C LYS A 311 -21.36 -15.06 -15.48
N ALA A 312 -21.38 -16.29 -16.02
CA ALA A 312 -20.44 -16.72 -17.04
C ALA A 312 -20.69 -15.89 -18.31
N LYS A 313 -20.11 -14.68 -18.37
CA LYS A 313 -20.00 -13.96 -19.63
C LYS A 313 -19.36 -14.92 -20.63
N ARG A 314 -19.79 -14.87 -21.89
CA ARG A 314 -19.26 -15.67 -23.01
C ARG A 314 -17.74 -15.42 -23.15
N VAL A 315 -16.93 -16.04 -22.30
CA VAL A 315 -15.47 -16.03 -22.45
C VAL A 315 -15.19 -17.06 -23.54
N ALA A 316 -14.63 -16.61 -24.64
CA ALA A 316 -14.22 -17.48 -25.75
C ALA A 316 -13.40 -18.67 -25.21
N ARG A 317 -13.49 -19.83 -25.88
CA ARG A 317 -12.62 -20.97 -25.56
C ARG A 317 -11.17 -20.47 -25.55
N ARG A 318 -10.42 -20.81 -24.51
CA ARG A 318 -9.01 -20.45 -24.39
C ARG A 318 -8.22 -21.39 -25.27
N LEU A 319 -7.62 -20.85 -26.31
CA LEU A 319 -6.89 -21.64 -27.30
C LEU A 319 -5.38 -21.43 -27.14
N ASP A 320 -4.63 -22.48 -27.44
CA ASP A 320 -3.18 -22.42 -27.61
C ASP A 320 -2.79 -21.82 -28.97
N ASP A 321 -1.49 -21.83 -29.26
CA ASP A 321 -0.92 -21.35 -30.53
C ASP A 321 -1.38 -22.12 -31.78
N HIS A 322 -1.95 -23.30 -31.59
CA HIS A 322 -2.46 -24.16 -32.65
C HIS A 322 -3.99 -24.11 -32.76
N GLY A 323 -4.64 -23.19 -32.03
CA GLY A 323 -6.10 -23.08 -32.00
C GLY A 323 -6.78 -24.22 -31.25
N LYS A 324 -6.03 -25.04 -30.49
CA LYS A 324 -6.59 -26.11 -29.66
C LYS A 324 -6.95 -25.59 -28.28
N PRO A 325 -8.01 -26.10 -27.63
CA PRO A 325 -8.32 -25.74 -26.25
C PRO A 325 -7.14 -26.02 -25.33
N ILE A 326 -6.84 -25.06 -24.45
CA ILE A 326 -5.90 -25.27 -23.36
C ILE A 326 -6.61 -26.15 -22.33
N GLU A 327 -6.14 -27.38 -22.18
CA GLU A 327 -6.71 -28.36 -21.26
C GLU A 327 -6.26 -28.11 -19.80
N PRO A 328 -7.09 -28.48 -18.81
CA PRO A 328 -6.67 -28.45 -17.41
C PRO A 328 -5.47 -29.35 -17.14
N LEU A 329 -4.61 -28.96 -16.20
CA LEU A 329 -3.46 -29.77 -15.80
C LEU A 329 -3.89 -31.03 -15.05
N ASP A 330 -3.26 -32.14 -15.41
CA ASP A 330 -3.30 -33.42 -14.71
C ASP A 330 -1.86 -33.96 -14.56
N PRO A 331 -1.33 -34.14 -13.33
CA PRO A 331 -1.97 -33.85 -12.05
C PRO A 331 -2.17 -32.34 -11.82
N PRO A 332 -3.14 -31.91 -10.99
CA PRO A 332 -3.30 -30.50 -10.67
C PRO A 332 -2.08 -29.95 -9.91
N LEU A 333 -1.83 -28.65 -10.06
CA LEU A 333 -0.72 -27.95 -9.39
C LEU A 333 -0.88 -27.92 -7.86
N GLY A 334 -2.13 -27.94 -7.37
CA GLY A 334 -2.44 -27.81 -5.94
C GLY A 334 -2.13 -26.43 -5.34
N LYS A 335 -1.79 -25.44 -6.19
CA LYS A 335 -1.44 -24.08 -5.79
C LYS A 335 -2.29 -23.07 -6.55
N ARG A 336 -2.76 -22.04 -5.85
CA ARG A 336 -3.55 -20.93 -6.42
C ARG A 336 -2.79 -19.61 -6.30
N PRO A 337 -1.76 -19.36 -7.13
CA PRO A 337 -0.98 -18.13 -7.06
C PRO A 337 -1.86 -16.92 -7.40
N ARG A 338 -1.70 -15.83 -6.65
CA ARG A 338 -2.22 -14.50 -6.98
C ARG A 338 -1.23 -13.81 -7.91
N VAL A 339 -1.66 -12.79 -8.63
CA VAL A 339 -0.78 -11.98 -9.50
C VAL A 339 0.45 -11.47 -8.75
N HIS A 340 0.29 -11.03 -7.50
CA HIS A 340 1.41 -10.56 -6.69
C HIS A 340 2.36 -11.66 -6.22
N ASP A 341 1.94 -12.93 -6.23
CA ASP A 341 2.79 -14.06 -5.88
C ASP A 341 3.85 -14.34 -6.97
N ALA A 342 3.69 -13.82 -8.19
CA ALA A 342 4.73 -13.85 -9.22
C ALA A 342 6.00 -13.11 -8.75
N ARG A 343 5.83 -11.97 -8.08
CA ARG A 343 6.92 -11.23 -7.45
C ARG A 343 7.54 -11.99 -6.28
N HIS A 344 6.74 -12.72 -5.52
CA HIS A 344 7.28 -13.56 -4.43
C HIS A 344 8.08 -14.74 -4.97
N THR A 345 7.61 -15.34 -6.07
CA THR A 345 8.32 -16.38 -6.81
C THR A 345 9.65 -15.86 -7.35
N CYS A 346 9.66 -14.73 -8.05
CA CYS A 346 10.88 -14.06 -8.53
C CYS A 346 11.92 -13.87 -7.41
N ALA A 347 11.49 -13.27 -6.29
CA ALA A 347 12.36 -13.07 -5.14
C ALA A 347 12.92 -14.39 -4.57
N SER A 348 12.08 -15.41 -4.49
CA SER A 348 12.46 -16.75 -4.03
C SER A 348 13.51 -17.39 -4.95
N TRP A 349 13.39 -17.24 -6.27
CA TRP A 349 14.36 -17.78 -7.22
C TRP A 349 15.70 -17.07 -7.11
N LEU A 350 15.70 -15.73 -7.05
CA LEU A 350 16.94 -14.95 -6.89
C LEU A 350 17.66 -15.30 -5.58
N LEU A 351 16.92 -15.42 -4.48
CA LEU A 351 17.49 -15.83 -3.18
C LEU A 351 17.97 -17.29 -3.21
N GLY A 352 17.22 -18.18 -3.86
CA GLY A 352 17.60 -19.58 -4.06
C GLY A 352 18.87 -19.75 -4.90
N ALA A 353 19.09 -18.84 -5.86
CA ALA A 353 20.33 -18.74 -6.64
C ALA A 353 21.50 -18.10 -5.89
N GLY A 354 21.33 -17.74 -4.62
CA GLY A 354 22.38 -17.14 -3.79
C GLY A 354 22.62 -15.65 -4.03
N ILE A 355 21.73 -14.96 -4.77
CA ILE A 355 21.85 -13.51 -4.97
C ILE A 355 21.70 -12.80 -3.61
N PRO A 356 22.64 -11.93 -3.22
CA PRO A 356 22.59 -11.30 -1.91
C PRO A 356 21.32 -10.45 -1.74
N ILE A 357 20.75 -10.47 -0.53
CA ILE A 357 19.42 -9.90 -0.24
C ILE A 357 19.31 -8.40 -0.58
N ASN A 358 20.40 -7.64 -0.49
CA ASN A 358 20.44 -6.22 -0.88
C ASN A 358 20.26 -6.03 -2.39
N TYR A 359 20.80 -6.92 -3.23
CA TYR A 359 20.56 -6.90 -4.67
C TYR A 359 19.13 -7.33 -5.01
N VAL A 360 18.59 -8.34 -4.32
CA VAL A 360 17.17 -8.73 -4.47
C VAL A 360 16.25 -7.58 -4.05
N GLN A 361 16.57 -6.90 -2.95
CA GLN A 361 15.83 -5.72 -2.49
C GLN A 361 15.84 -4.59 -3.54
N ALA A 362 17.01 -4.32 -4.13
CA ALA A 362 17.18 -3.32 -5.17
C ALA A 362 16.41 -3.70 -6.45
N HIS A 363 16.56 -4.94 -6.92
CA HIS A 363 15.83 -5.50 -8.07
C HIS A 363 14.31 -5.40 -7.90
N LEU A 364 13.81 -5.62 -6.69
CA LEU A 364 12.38 -5.52 -6.40
C LEU A 364 11.93 -4.06 -6.14
N GLY A 365 12.81 -3.15 -5.75
CA GLY A 365 12.43 -1.79 -5.35
C GLY A 365 11.64 -1.76 -4.03
N HIS A 366 12.06 -2.56 -3.04
CA HIS A 366 11.50 -2.52 -1.69
C HIS A 366 12.07 -1.33 -0.89
N GLU A 367 11.20 -0.45 -0.39
CA GLU A 367 11.58 0.68 0.47
C GLU A 367 12.17 0.23 1.80
N SER A 368 11.63 -0.85 2.38
CA SER A 368 12.16 -1.46 3.60
C SER A 368 12.78 -2.84 3.32
N ILE A 369 13.94 -3.09 3.91
CA ILE A 369 14.58 -4.40 3.91
C ILE A 369 13.78 -5.43 4.73
N THR A 370 13.05 -4.98 5.77
CA THR A 370 12.18 -5.85 6.59
C THR A 370 11.11 -6.55 5.76
N THR A 371 10.58 -5.88 4.73
CA THR A 371 9.65 -6.51 3.78
C THR A 371 10.26 -7.69 3.03
N THR A 372 11.58 -7.72 2.86
CA THR A 372 12.31 -8.82 2.20
C THR A 372 12.73 -9.86 3.23
N VAL A 373 13.27 -9.44 4.37
CA VAL A 373 13.74 -10.34 5.45
C VAL A 373 12.58 -11.10 6.09
N ASP A 374 11.53 -10.40 6.54
CA ASP A 374 10.38 -11.02 7.21
C ASP A 374 9.61 -11.98 6.28
N ARG A 375 9.70 -11.71 4.97
CA ARG A 375 8.91 -12.41 3.95
C ARG A 375 9.65 -13.56 3.29
N TYR A 376 10.98 -13.54 3.24
CA TYR A 376 11.77 -14.57 2.54
C TYR A 376 12.88 -15.18 3.39
N GLY A 377 13.11 -14.71 4.62
CA GLY A 377 14.15 -15.26 5.50
C GLY A 377 14.00 -16.76 5.79
N HIS A 378 12.78 -17.29 5.70
CA HIS A 378 12.49 -18.72 5.88
C HIS A 378 12.77 -19.58 4.63
N VAL A 379 12.93 -18.95 3.45
CA VAL A 379 13.17 -19.63 2.16
C VAL A 379 14.66 -19.95 1.95
N MET A 380 15.49 -19.74 2.98
CA MET A 380 16.93 -20.01 2.96
C MET A 380 17.39 -21.35 3.61
N PRO A 381 16.70 -22.51 3.49
CA PRO A 381 17.29 -23.80 3.89
C PRO A 381 18.60 -24.11 3.14
N ALA A 382 18.66 -23.79 1.85
CA ALA A 382 19.86 -23.96 1.02
C ALA A 382 21.04 -23.09 1.52
N ALA A 383 20.75 -21.92 2.13
CA ALA A 383 21.80 -21.09 2.71
C ALA A 383 22.44 -21.74 3.93
N ARG A 384 21.73 -22.56 4.73
CA ARG A 384 22.36 -23.22 5.88
C ARG A 384 23.38 -24.28 5.44
N ALA A 385 23.05 -25.05 4.42
CA ALA A 385 23.97 -26.02 3.82
C ALA A 385 25.16 -25.31 3.12
N ALA A 386 24.88 -24.25 2.36
CA ALA A 386 25.92 -23.44 1.71
C ALA A 386 26.82 -22.70 2.71
N VAL A 387 26.26 -22.18 3.81
CA VAL A 387 27.01 -21.57 4.93
C VAL A 387 27.85 -22.62 5.63
N SER A 388 27.32 -23.82 5.88
CA SER A 388 28.10 -24.93 6.44
C SER A 388 29.28 -25.31 5.53
N ALA A 389 29.05 -25.41 4.23
CA ALA A 389 30.09 -25.70 3.24
C ALA A 389 31.15 -24.58 3.16
N ALA A 390 30.73 -23.31 3.18
CA ALA A 390 31.62 -22.16 3.18
C ALA A 390 32.44 -22.06 4.47
N LEU A 391 31.83 -22.31 5.63
CA LEU A 391 32.53 -22.41 6.91
C LEU A 391 33.52 -23.58 6.91
N SER A 392 33.13 -24.73 6.38
CA SER A 392 34.01 -25.89 6.22
C SER A 392 35.23 -25.54 5.36
N GLN A 393 35.05 -24.89 4.20
CA GLN A 393 36.16 -24.41 3.37
C GLN A 393 37.05 -23.41 4.10
N ALA A 394 36.48 -22.41 4.76
CA ALA A 394 37.24 -21.40 5.50
C ALA A 394 38.05 -21.98 6.66
N LEU A 395 37.49 -22.97 7.37
CA LEU A 395 38.15 -23.62 8.50
C LEU A 395 39.16 -24.70 8.07
N THR A 396 38.96 -25.34 6.92
CA THR A 396 39.91 -26.35 6.39
C THR A 396 41.23 -25.70 5.95
N ALA A 397 41.21 -24.43 5.54
CA ALA A 397 42.42 -23.68 5.16
C ALA A 397 43.28 -23.22 6.36
N SER A 398 42.84 -23.39 7.62
CA SER A 398 43.55 -22.86 8.80
C SER A 398 43.46 -23.73 10.06
N ARG A 399 43.08 -25.00 9.94
CA ARG A 399 43.00 -25.89 11.11
C ARG A 399 44.36 -26.57 11.36
N PRO A 400 45.07 -26.28 12.47
CA PRO A 400 46.11 -27.19 12.94
C PRO A 400 45.48 -28.53 13.31
N THR A 401 46.14 -29.63 12.97
CA THR A 401 45.73 -30.98 13.37
C THR A 401 45.73 -31.08 14.89
N ILE A 402 44.55 -31.18 15.49
CA ILE A 402 44.41 -31.54 16.90
C ILE A 402 44.29 -33.06 16.93
N LEU A 403 45.42 -33.73 17.19
CA LEU A 403 45.40 -35.14 17.53
C LEU A 403 44.83 -35.26 18.96
N PRO A 404 43.89 -36.18 19.22
CA PRO A 404 43.53 -36.50 20.59
C PRO A 404 44.79 -37.03 21.29
N ASP A 405 45.05 -36.56 22.52
CA ASP A 405 46.12 -37.12 23.35
C ASP A 405 45.94 -38.64 23.44
N GLU A 406 47.03 -39.40 23.27
CA GLU A 406 47.00 -40.84 23.46
C GLU A 406 46.39 -41.15 24.84
N PRO A 407 45.43 -42.09 24.93
CA PRO A 407 44.90 -42.48 26.22
C PRO A 407 46.09 -42.96 27.07
N ALA A 408 46.33 -42.28 28.19
CA ALA A 408 47.36 -42.66 29.13
C ALA A 408 47.26 -44.16 29.40
N GLN A 409 48.33 -44.89 29.07
CA GLN A 409 48.48 -46.28 29.44
C GLN A 409 48.41 -46.33 30.97
N LEU A 410 47.26 -46.74 31.51
CA LEU A 410 47.17 -47.17 32.90
C LEU A 410 47.95 -48.48 32.99
N GLU A 411 49.18 -48.40 33.50
CA GLU A 411 49.91 -49.57 33.97
C GLU A 411 49.16 -50.18 35.18
N ALA A 412 48.94 -51.49 35.07
CA ALA A 412 48.47 -52.52 36.02
C ALA A 412 47.82 -52.11 37.36
#